data_AF-A0AA95MU08-F1
#
_entry.id   AF-A0AA95MU08-F1
#
_cell.length_a   1.000
_cell.length_b   1.000
_cell.length_c   1.000
_cell.angle_alpha   90.00
_cell.angle_beta   90.00
_cell.angle_gamma   90.00
#
_symmetry.space_group_name_H-M   'P 1'
#
loop_
_entity.id
_entity.type
_entity.pdbx_description
1 polymer ?
#
loop_
_entity_poly.entity_id
_entity_poly.type
_entity_poly.pdbx_seq_one_letter_code
_entity_poly.pdbx_strand_id
1 'polypeptide(L)' 'MDKVTCIAFLLYHSSKSQDIREKAIQLLNGDVSIRELKRNTAIHAHLVMAESTLKKKTINKLQVQKFAEEFLLLEV' A
#
# COMPACT_ATOMS: atom_id res chain seq x y z
N MET A 1 6.15 -11.60 2.59
CA MET A 1 5.46 -10.31 2.63
C MET A 1 4.01 -10.54 3.00
N ASP A 2 3.56 -9.84 4.04
CA ASP A 2 2.20 -9.89 4.56
C ASP A 2 1.22 -9.13 3.64
N LYS A 3 -0.07 -9.25 3.96
CA LYS A 3 -1.16 -8.67 3.17
C LYS A 3 -1.11 -7.14 3.13
N VAL A 4 -0.77 -6.48 4.24
CA VAL A 4 -0.76 -5.02 4.36
C VAL A 4 0.35 -4.46 3.48
N THR A 5 1.55 -5.02 3.56
CA THR A 5 2.68 -4.60 2.73
C THR A 5 2.38 -4.75 1.23
N CYS A 6 1.71 -5.83 0.83
CA CYS A 6 1.29 -5.99 -0.57
C CYS A 6 0.25 -4.94 -1.01
N ILE A 7 -0.69 -4.58 -0.13
CA ILE A 7 -1.70 -3.55 -0.42
C ILE A 7 -1.04 -2.16 -0.49
N ALA A 8 -0.13 -1.84 0.43
CA ALA A 8 0.64 -0.60 0.42
C ALA A 8 1.43 -0.46 -0.90
N PHE A 9 2.16 -1.49 -1.31
CA PHE A 9 2.87 -1.52 -2.59
C PHE A 9 1.92 -1.21 -3.77
N LEU A 10 0.80 -1.93 -3.87
CA LEU A 10 -0.16 -1.72 -4.95
C LEU A 10 -0.78 -0.33 -4.93
N LEU A 11 -1.08 0.19 -3.74
CA LEU A 11 -1.64 1.53 -3.56
C LEU A 11 -0.64 2.59 -4.04
N TYR A 12 0.63 2.48 -3.63
CA TYR A 12 1.72 3.38 -4.03
C TYR A 12 1.90 3.45 -5.55
N HIS A 13 1.79 2.31 -6.23
CA HIS A 13 1.93 2.23 -7.69
C HIS A 13 0.62 2.50 -8.47
N SER A 14 -0.53 2.57 -7.79
CA SER A 14 -1.82 2.84 -8.44
C SER A 14 -2.01 4.29 -8.88
N SER A 15 -1.17 5.21 -8.39
CA SER A 15 -1.27 6.64 -8.69
C SER A 15 0.10 7.34 -8.62
N LYS A 16 0.20 8.47 -9.34
CA LYS A 16 1.31 9.42 -9.19
C LYS A 16 1.02 10.54 -8.18
N SER A 17 -0.21 10.59 -7.64
CA SER A 17 -0.58 11.55 -6.60
C SER A 17 0.30 11.35 -5.37
N GLN A 18 0.89 12.45 -4.90
CA GLN A 18 1.73 12.44 -3.69
C GLN A 18 0.92 11.99 -2.47
N ASP A 19 -0.31 12.47 -2.30
CA ASP A 19 -1.18 12.08 -1.18
C ASP A 19 -1.42 10.57 -1.12
N ILE A 20 -1.70 9.93 -2.27
CA ILE A 20 -1.93 8.48 -2.33
C ILE A 20 -0.65 7.71 -1.98
N ARG A 21 0.50 8.19 -2.45
CA ARG A 21 1.81 7.57 -2.18
C ARG A 21 2.19 7.69 -0.71
N GLU A 22 2.02 8.87 -0.11
CA GLU A 22 2.25 9.09 1.31
C GLU A 22 1.34 8.19 2.15
N LYS A 23 0.07 8.06 1.78
CA LYS A 23 -0.89 7.18 2.48
C LYS A 23 -0.54 5.70 2.35
N ALA A 24 0.04 5.30 1.24
CA ALA A 24 0.56 3.95 1.06
C ALA A 24 1.78 3.67 1.95
N ILE A 25 2.68 4.65 2.10
CA ILE A 25 3.84 4.55 2.99
C ILE A 25 3.38 4.55 4.46
N GLN A 26 2.44 5.40 4.83
CA GLN A 26 1.81 5.40 6.16
C GLN A 26 1.14 4.04 6.46
N LEU A 27 0.50 3.42 5.46
CA LEU A 27 -0.08 2.09 5.61
C LEU A 27 1.00 1.01 5.82
N LEU A 28 2.12 1.12 5.12
CA LEU A 28 3.26 0.20 5.27
C LEU A 28 3.84 0.28 6.69
N ASN A 29 4.03 1.50 7.21
CA ASN A 29 4.61 1.75 8.52
C ASN A 29 3.62 1.53 9.68
N GLY A 30 2.32 1.37 9.37
CA GLY A 30 1.28 1.15 10.37
C GLY A 30 0.69 2.43 10.96
N ASP A 31 1.06 3.60 10.46
CA ASP A 31 0.53 4.92 10.87
C ASP A 31 -0.97 5.06 10.57
N VAL A 32 -1.46 4.37 9.53
CA VAL A 32 -2.88 4.32 9.17
C VAL A 32 -3.31 2.89 8.89
N SER A 33 -4.53 2.55 9.30
CA SER A 33 -5.10 1.24 8.98
C SER A 33 -5.83 1.22 7.64
N ILE A 34 -5.99 0.03 7.05
CA ILE A 34 -6.85 -0.19 5.87
C ILE A 34 -8.28 0.32 6.13
N ARG A 35 -8.79 0.17 7.37
CA ARG A 35 -10.16 0.59 7.73
C ARG A 35 -10.31 2.11 7.65
N GLU A 36 -9.30 2.86 8.09
CA GLU A 36 -9.28 4.32 7.99
C GLU A 36 -9.17 4.76 6.54
N LEU A 37 -8.26 4.18 5.76
CA LEU A 37 -8.13 4.50 4.34
C LEU A 37 -9.40 4.19 3.53
N LYS A 38 -10.18 3.17 3.90
CA LYS A 38 -11.47 2.89 3.26
C LYS A 38 -12.50 4.00 3.46
N ARG A 39 -12.39 4.80 4.52
CA ARG A 39 -13.28 5.94 4.78
C ARG A 39 -12.86 7.19 4.02
N ASN A 40 -11.62 7.24 3.51
CA ASN A 40 -11.15 8.33 2.67
C ASN A 40 -11.64 8.15 1.23
N THR A 41 -12.55 9.02 0.79
CA THR A 41 -13.17 8.96 -0.54
C THR A 41 -12.17 9.12 -1.68
N ALA A 42 -11.09 9.90 -1.48
CA ALA A 42 -10.05 10.11 -2.49
C ALA A 42 -9.20 8.85 -2.73
N ILE A 43 -9.08 7.98 -1.71
CA ILE A 43 -8.21 6.80 -1.74
C ILE A 43 -9.01 5.51 -1.96
N HIS A 44 -10.31 5.54 -1.64
CA HIS A 44 -11.18 4.36 -1.64
C HIS A 44 -11.11 3.54 -2.95
N ALA A 45 -11.24 4.21 -4.10
CA ALA A 45 -11.19 3.54 -5.40
C ALA A 45 -9.84 2.83 -5.64
N HIS A 46 -8.74 3.51 -5.32
CA HIS A 46 -7.39 2.95 -5.44
C HIS A 46 -7.18 1.75 -4.51
N LEU A 47 -7.69 1.84 -3.27
CA LEU A 47 -7.60 0.77 -2.29
C LEU A 47 -8.41 -0.47 -2.71
N VAL A 48 -9.60 -0.29 -3.26
CA VAL A 48 -10.42 -1.40 -3.80
C VAL A 48 -9.73 -2.09 -4.98
N MET A 49 -9.10 -1.31 -5.87
CA MET A 49 -8.30 -1.87 -6.97
C MET A 49 -7.08 -2.66 -6.45
N ALA A 50 -6.38 -2.15 -5.44
CA ALA A 50 -5.27 -2.84 -4.80
C ALA A 50 -5.72 -4.17 -4.16
N GLU A 51 -6.81 -4.19 -3.39
CA GLU A 51 -7.36 -5.41 -2.79
C GLU A 51 -7.77 -6.44 -3.86
N SER A 52 -8.38 -5.97 -4.95
CA SER A 52 -8.80 -6.82 -6.07
C SER A 52 -7.61 -7.43 -6.82
N THR A 53 -6.55 -6.65 -7.01
CA THR A 53 -5.31 -7.11 -7.65
C THR A 53 -4.59 -8.15 -6.79
N LEU A 54 -4.54 -7.95 -5.47
CA LEU A 54 -3.99 -8.93 -4.55
C LEU A 54 -4.75 -10.26 -4.57
N LYS A 55 -6.09 -10.24 -4.67
CA LYS A 55 -6.91 -11.46 -4.79
C LYS A 55 -6.58 -12.26 -6.05
N LYS A 56 -6.19 -11.60 -7.14
CA LYS A 56 -5.75 -12.25 -8.39
C LYS A 56 -4.34 -12.85 -8.30
N LYS A 57 -3.61 -12.63 -7.19
CA LYS A 57 -2.25 -13.13 -6.90
C LYS A 57 -1.17 -12.76 -7.94
N THR A 58 -1.39 -11.74 -8.76
CA THR A 58 -0.47 -11.30 -9.82
C THR A 58 0.60 -10.32 -9.33
N ILE A 59 1.14 -10.50 -8.12
CA ILE A 59 2.09 -9.56 -7.52
C ILE A 59 3.50 -10.14 -7.52
N ASN A 60 4.46 -9.37 -8.01
CA ASN A 60 5.87 -9.70 -7.93
C ASN A 60 6.40 -9.47 -6.51
N LYS A 61 6.62 -10.56 -5.76
CA LYS A 61 7.09 -10.51 -4.37
C LYS A 61 8.45 -9.82 -4.20
N LEU A 62 9.34 -9.90 -5.20
CA LEU A 62 10.64 -9.22 -5.14
C LEU A 62 10.46 -7.69 -5.18
N GLN A 63 9.51 -7.18 -5.96
CA GLN A 63 9.22 -5.74 -5.99
C GLN A 63 8.58 -5.27 -4.69
N VAL A 64 7.68 -6.08 -4.11
CA VAL A 64 7.10 -5.78 -2.79
C VAL A 64 8.17 -5.75 -1.70
N GLN A 65 9.13 -6.67 -1.75
CA GLN A 65 10.25 -6.67 -0.80
C GLN A 65 11.10 -5.41 -0.95
N LYS A 66 11.52 -5.05 -2.16
CA LYS A 66 12.31 -3.82 -2.39
C LYS A 66 11.58 -2.56 -1.93
N PHE A 67 10.27 -2.49 -2.18
CA PHE A 67 9.43 -1.40 -1.68
C PHE A 67 9.43 -1.32 -0.15
N ALA A 68 9.32 -2.46 0.53
CA ALA A 68 9.40 -2.48 1.99
C ALA A 68 10.79 -2.07 2.49
N GLU A 69 11.85 -2.56 1.87
CA GLU A 69 13.23 -2.17 2.21
C GLU A 69 13.49 -0.66 2.00
N GLU A 70 12.83 -0.04 1.02
CA GLU A 70 12.97 1.39 0.71
C GLU A 70 12.19 2.30 1.67
N PHE A 71 10.97 1.91 2.06
CA PHE A 71 10.03 2.81 2.74
C PHE A 71 9.65 2.39 4.17
N LEU A 72 9.99 1.17 4.59
CA LEU A 72 9.74 0.72 5.96
C LEU A 72 10.74 1.44 6.87
N LEU A 73 10.23 2.28 7.76
CA LEU A 73 11.04 2.94 8.77
C LEU A 73 11.37 1.92 9.85
N LEU A 74 12.65 1.51 9.93
CA LEU A 74 13.16 0.80 11.08
C LEU A 74 13.42 1.82 12.19
N GLU A 75 12.64 1.78 13.27
CA GLU A 75 13.01 2.48 14.50
C GLU A 75 14.36 1.91 14.98
N VAL A 76 15.38 2.77 15.07
CA VAL A 76 16.73 2.46 15.56
C VAL A 76 16.78 2.65 17.07
#